data_AF-A0A2V8JLD3-F1
#
_entry.id   AF-A0A2V8JLD3-F1
#
_cell.length_a   1.000
_cell.length_b   1.000
_cell.length_c   1.000
_cell.angle_alpha   90.00
_cell.angle_beta   90.00
_cell.angle_gamma   90.00
#
_symmetry.space_group_name_H-M   'P 1'
#
loop_
_entity.id
_entity.type
_entity.pdbx_description
1 polymer ?
#
loop_
_entity_poly.entity_id
_entity_poly.type
_entity_poly.pdbx_seq_one_letter_code
_entity_poly.pdbx_strand_id
1 'polypeptide(L)'
;MRVSTLNHVSFGCADLRSTVRWYGRVFGMAVHAFQDYGGGQTVLRIGNGPAYVALSPRDTKAAGQPPARLPHFCWGVEDFNVDRILRALSEMQASAQAVLREGKTINGVNFDDP
;
A
#
# COMPACT_ATOMS: atom_id res chain seq x y z
N MET A 1 -16.06 12.22 -8.04
CA MET A 1 -14.72 11.68 -8.40
C MET A 1 -14.94 10.28 -8.94
N ARG A 2 -14.13 9.78 -9.87
CA ARG A 2 -14.29 8.42 -10.43
C ARG A 2 -13.07 7.58 -10.09
N VAL A 3 -13.31 6.45 -9.43
CA VAL A 3 -12.30 5.40 -9.20
C VAL A 3 -12.26 4.51 -10.43
N SER A 4 -11.07 4.22 -10.95
CA SER A 4 -10.87 3.37 -12.14
C SER A 4 -10.18 2.05 -11.84
N THR A 5 -9.29 2.02 -10.84
CA THR A 5 -8.47 0.84 -10.55
C THR A 5 -8.26 0.67 -9.05
N LEU A 6 -8.04 -0.58 -8.63
CA LEU A 6 -7.37 -0.85 -7.38
C LEU A 6 -5.88 -0.54 -7.59
N ASN A 7 -5.32 0.37 -6.79
CA ASN A 7 -3.90 0.68 -6.83
C ASN A 7 -3.10 -0.32 -6.00
N HIS A 8 -3.43 -0.45 -4.71
CA HIS A 8 -2.84 -1.51 -3.89
C HIS A 8 -3.65 -1.81 -2.64
N VAL A 9 -3.34 -2.94 -2.03
CA VAL A 9 -3.74 -3.27 -0.66
C VAL A 9 -2.48 -3.43 0.17
N SER A 10 -2.48 -2.90 1.38
CA SER A 10 -1.34 -3.00 2.29
C SER A 10 -1.81 -3.45 3.66
N PHE A 11 -1.12 -4.42 4.24
CA PHE A 11 -1.42 -4.93 5.57
C PHE A 11 -0.24 -5.65 6.22
N GLY A 12 -0.27 -5.72 7.54
CA GLY A 12 0.70 -6.47 8.33
C GLY A 12 0.36 -7.95 8.45
N CYS A 13 1.37 -8.81 8.42
CA CYS A 13 1.25 -10.27 8.58
C CYS A 13 2.14 -10.79 9.72
N ALA A 14 1.74 -11.89 10.37
CA ALA A 14 2.47 -12.43 11.52
C ALA A 14 3.87 -12.97 11.15
N ASP A 15 3.98 -13.62 9.99
CA ASP A 15 5.24 -14.07 9.40
C ASP A 15 5.29 -13.66 7.92
N LEU A 16 6.09 -12.65 7.61
CA LEU A 16 6.24 -12.11 6.26
C LEU A 16 6.80 -13.13 5.29
N ARG A 17 7.82 -13.89 5.69
CA ARG A 17 8.49 -14.85 4.81
C ARG A 17 7.54 -15.98 4.43
N SER A 18 6.82 -16.53 5.41
CA SER A 18 5.85 -17.61 5.16
C SER A 18 4.68 -17.12 4.32
N THR A 19 4.17 -15.91 4.60
CA THR A 19 3.08 -15.30 3.82
C THR A 19 3.49 -15.06 2.37
N VAL A 20 4.63 -14.42 2.11
CA VAL A 20 5.14 -14.18 0.75
C VAL A 20 5.31 -15.49 -0.02
N ARG A 21 5.91 -16.51 0.62
CA ARG A 21 6.07 -17.84 0.01
C ARG A 21 4.72 -18.45 -0.37
N TRP A 22 3.72 -18.30 0.49
CA TRP A 22 2.39 -18.83 0.22
C TRP A 22 1.74 -18.15 -0.98
N TYR A 23 1.77 -16.82 -1.08
CA TYR A 23 1.26 -16.08 -2.25
C TYR A 23 1.97 -16.49 -3.55
N GLY A 24 3.29 -16.66 -3.51
CA GLY A 24 4.05 -17.15 -4.66
C GLY A 24 3.68 -18.58 -5.06
N ARG A 25 3.44 -19.48 -4.10
CA ARG A 25 3.08 -20.89 -4.39
C ARG A 25 1.65 -21.08 -4.84
N VAL A 26 0.71 -20.38 -4.23
CA VAL A 26 -0.74 -20.57 -4.47
C VAL A 26 -1.23 -19.75 -5.65
N PHE A 27 -0.74 -18.52 -5.79
CA PHE A 27 -1.22 -17.58 -6.81
C PHE A 27 -0.18 -17.24 -7.88
N GLY A 28 1.05 -17.74 -7.77
CA GLY A 28 2.12 -17.40 -8.72
C GLY A 28 2.55 -15.93 -8.65
N MET A 29 2.23 -15.22 -7.57
CA MET A 29 2.57 -13.80 -7.44
C MET A 29 4.06 -13.61 -7.24
N ALA A 30 4.68 -12.80 -8.10
CA ALA A 30 6.10 -12.47 -8.02
C ALA A 30 6.35 -11.38 -6.96
N VAL A 31 7.43 -11.54 -6.20
CA VAL A 31 8.02 -10.44 -5.45
C VAL A 31 8.56 -9.44 -6.45
N HIS A 32 8.08 -8.20 -6.37
CA HIS A 32 8.44 -7.15 -7.31
C HIS A 32 9.41 -6.14 -6.70
N ALA A 33 9.23 -5.80 -5.42
CA ALA A 33 10.09 -4.84 -4.74
C ALA A 33 10.14 -5.11 -3.23
N PHE A 34 11.16 -4.54 -2.59
CA PHE A 34 11.28 -4.45 -1.14
C PHE A 34 11.43 -2.97 -0.76
N GLN A 35 10.70 -2.52 0.25
CA GLN A 35 10.74 -1.14 0.74
C GLN A 35 11.03 -1.11 2.24
N ASP A 36 12.06 -0.38 2.65
CA ASP A 36 12.46 -0.30 4.05
C ASP A 36 11.93 0.98 4.73
N TYR A 37 10.66 0.93 5.15
CA TYR A 37 10.05 1.99 5.96
C TYR A 37 10.15 1.71 7.46
N GLY A 38 11.35 1.42 7.98
CA GLY A 38 11.55 1.18 9.41
C GLY A 38 10.85 -0.11 9.90
N GLY A 39 11.00 -1.19 9.13
CA GLY A 39 10.38 -2.48 9.45
C GLY A 39 10.25 -3.44 8.27
N GLY A 40 10.67 -3.02 7.06
CA GLY A 40 10.58 -3.82 5.83
C GLY A 40 9.16 -4.04 5.31
N GLN A 41 8.98 -3.92 4.01
CA GLN A 41 7.74 -4.23 3.29
C GLN A 41 8.09 -4.95 1.99
N THR A 42 7.45 -6.09 1.75
CA THR A 42 7.57 -6.84 0.48
C THR A 42 6.37 -6.55 -0.40
N VAL A 43 6.62 -6.16 -1.64
CA VAL A 43 5.60 -5.85 -2.65
C VAL A 43 5.44 -7.06 -3.57
N LEU A 44 4.21 -7.58 -3.68
CA LEU A 44 3.83 -8.64 -4.60
C LEU A 44 2.98 -8.05 -5.72
N ARG A 45 3.39 -8.24 -6.99
CA ARG A 45 2.66 -7.69 -8.14
C ARG A 45 1.44 -8.54 -8.48
N ILE A 46 0.33 -7.89 -8.84
CA ILE A 46 -0.85 -8.54 -9.39
C ILE A 46 -0.73 -8.54 -10.91
N GLY A 47 -0.60 -9.73 -11.52
CA GLY A 47 -0.35 -9.86 -12.96
C GLY A 47 0.85 -9.03 -13.40
N ASN A 48 0.68 -8.25 -14.48
CA ASN A 48 1.71 -7.34 -14.99
C ASN A 48 1.68 -5.94 -14.36
N GLY A 49 0.87 -5.72 -13.32
CA GLY A 49 0.70 -4.43 -12.67
C GLY A 49 -0.34 -3.51 -13.34
N PRO A 50 -0.45 -2.24 -12.88
CA PRO A 50 0.34 -1.63 -11.82
C PRO A 50 -0.11 -2.04 -10.41
N ALA A 51 -1.21 -2.78 -10.26
CA ALA A 51 -1.75 -3.14 -8.96
C ALA A 51 -0.82 -4.10 -8.18
N TYR A 52 -0.77 -3.95 -6.85
CA TYR A 52 0.09 -4.78 -6.00
C TYR A 52 -0.48 -5.00 -4.58
N VAL A 53 0.08 -5.99 -3.88
CA VAL A 53 -0.11 -6.24 -2.45
C VAL A 53 1.19 -5.90 -1.72
N ALA A 54 1.10 -5.09 -0.67
CA ALA A 54 2.24 -4.66 0.11
C ALA A 54 2.18 -5.25 1.53
N LEU A 55 3.10 -6.16 1.84
CA LEU A 55 3.10 -6.93 3.07
C LEU A 55 4.22 -6.48 3.99
N SER A 56 3.90 -6.15 5.24
CA SER A 56 4.90 -5.87 6.28
C SER A 56 4.81 -6.90 7.40
N PRO A 57 5.89 -7.15 8.17
CA PRO A 57 5.74 -7.94 9.38
C PRO A 57 4.89 -7.16 10.40
N ARG A 58 4.10 -7.86 11.20
CA ARG A 58 3.57 -7.33 12.46
C ARG A 58 4.57 -7.58 13.56
N ASP A 59 4.78 -6.58 14.40
CA ASP A 59 5.53 -6.77 15.64
C ASP A 59 4.74 -7.71 16.56
N THR A 60 5.25 -8.92 16.76
CA THR A 60 4.66 -9.92 17.63
C THR A 60 4.81 -9.57 19.11
N LYS A 61 5.75 -8.70 19.47
CA LYS A 61 5.91 -8.15 20.83
C LYS A 61 4.89 -7.05 21.13
N ALA A 62 4.26 -6.50 20.09
CA ALA A 62 3.15 -5.55 20.19
C ALA A 62 1.78 -6.26 20.27
N ALA A 63 1.73 -7.54 20.66
CA ALA A 63 0.47 -8.25 20.87
C ALA A 63 -0.43 -7.49 21.87
N GLY A 64 -1.62 -7.09 21.44
CA GLY A 64 -2.54 -6.26 22.22
C GLY A 64 -2.39 -4.75 22.00
N GLN A 65 -1.37 -4.28 21.29
CA GLN A 65 -1.25 -2.89 20.85
C GLN A 65 -1.86 -2.68 19.45
N PRO A 66 -2.37 -1.47 19.14
CA PRO A 66 -2.81 -1.14 17.80
C PRO A 66 -1.68 -1.38 16.79
N PRO A 67 -1.95 -2.00 15.63
CA PRO A 67 -0.90 -2.23 14.65
C PRO A 67 -0.33 -0.89 14.16
N ALA A 68 1.00 -0.82 14.05
CA ALA A 68 1.69 0.35 13.48
C ALA A 68 1.22 0.69 12.05
N ARG A 69 0.68 -0.31 11.32
CA ARG A 69 0.04 -0.12 10.01
C ARG A 69 -1.31 -0.82 10.00
N LEU A 70 -2.38 -0.04 9.89
CA LEU A 70 -3.71 -0.58 9.65
C LEU A 70 -3.81 -1.10 8.20
N PRO A 71 -4.54 -2.21 7.98
CA PRO A 71 -4.91 -2.63 6.63
C PRO A 71 -5.59 -1.48 5.89
N HIS A 72 -5.13 -1.18 4.68
CA HIS A 72 -5.74 -0.14 3.86
C HIS A 72 -5.80 -0.52 2.38
N PHE A 73 -6.76 0.09 1.70
CA PHE A 73 -6.97 0.00 0.27
C PHE A 73 -6.66 1.34 -0.36
N CYS A 74 -5.98 1.31 -1.49
CA CYS A 74 -5.64 2.48 -2.28
C CYS A 74 -6.25 2.35 -3.67
N TRP A 75 -6.80 3.45 -4.17
CA TRP A 75 -7.54 3.49 -5.43
C TRP A 75 -6.81 4.37 -6.44
N GLY A 76 -6.80 3.95 -7.70
CA GLY A 76 -6.50 4.84 -8.82
C GLY A 76 -7.72 5.69 -9.13
N VAL A 77 -7.53 7.00 -9.18
CA VAL A 77 -8.58 7.99 -9.44
C VAL A 77 -8.28 8.67 -10.77
N GLU A 78 -9.25 8.69 -11.67
CA GLU A 78 -9.14 9.40 -12.95
C GLU A 78 -9.04 10.91 -12.70
N ASP A 79 -8.17 11.58 -13.47
CA ASP A 79 -7.89 13.01 -13.35
C ASP A 79 -7.67 13.45 -11.89
N PHE A 80 -6.77 12.73 -11.21
CA PHE A 80 -6.48 12.94 -9.79
C PHE A 80 -6.23 14.42 -9.49
N ASN A 81 -7.02 14.97 -8.56
CA ASN A 81 -6.89 16.33 -8.08
C ASN A 81 -7.10 16.34 -6.56
N VAL A 82 -6.03 16.60 -5.81
CA VAL A 82 -6.01 16.53 -4.35
C VAL A 82 -6.98 17.50 -3.69
N ASP A 83 -7.14 18.71 -4.24
CA ASP A 83 -8.04 19.73 -3.68
C ASP A 83 -9.50 19.30 -3.81
N ARG A 84 -9.86 18.70 -4.95
CA ARG A 84 -11.20 18.14 -5.16
C ARG A 84 -11.47 16.95 -4.22
N ILE A 85 -10.47 16.12 -3.94
CA ILE A 85 -10.58 15.01 -2.97
C ILE A 85 -10.79 15.56 -1.57
N LEU A 86 -9.92 16.46 -1.12
CA LEU A 86 -9.98 17.01 0.24
C LEU A 86 -11.27 17.78 0.47
N ARG A 87 -11.77 18.51 -0.53
CA ARG A 87 -13.09 19.17 -0.46
C ARG A 87 -14.20 18.15 -0.22
N ALA A 88 -14.28 17.08 -1.01
CA ALA A 88 -15.29 16.05 -0.83
C ALA A 88 -15.16 15.33 0.52
N LEU A 89 -13.93 15.08 0.98
CA LEU A 89 -13.68 14.48 2.29
C LEU A 89 -14.00 15.41 3.46
N SER A 90 -13.88 16.73 3.29
CA SER A 90 -14.20 17.71 4.34
C SER A 90 -15.68 17.73 4.73
N GLU A 91 -16.55 17.18 3.87
CA GLU A 91 -17.98 16.99 4.15
C GLU A 91 -18.23 15.75 5.03
N MET A 92 -17.21 14.90 5.25
CA MET A 92 -17.31 13.67 6.03
C MET A 92 -16.83 13.87 7.47
N GLN A 93 -17.28 13.01 8.38
CA GLN A 93 -16.86 13.06 9.79
C GLN A 93 -15.38 12.62 9.99
N ALA A 94 -14.85 11.80 9.08
CA ALA A 94 -13.48 11.33 9.16
C ALA A 94 -12.49 12.43 8.79
N SER A 95 -11.40 12.54 9.53
CA SER A 95 -10.31 13.45 9.18
C SER A 95 -9.62 12.99 7.89
N ALA A 96 -9.17 13.97 7.09
CA ALA A 96 -8.44 13.72 5.86
C ALA A 96 -7.12 14.51 5.87
N GLN A 97 -6.09 13.90 5.31
CA GLN A 97 -4.79 14.52 5.13
C GLN A 97 -4.24 14.17 3.75
N ALA A 98 -3.63 15.16 3.10
CA ALA A 98 -2.76 14.92 1.96
C ALA A 98 -1.30 14.88 2.44
N VAL A 99 -0.57 13.86 2.00
CA VAL A 99 0.85 13.73 2.26
C VAL A 99 1.55 13.73 0.91
N LEU A 100 2.40 14.72 0.68
CA LEU A 100 3.32 14.71 -0.45
C LEU A 100 4.45 13.75 -0.11
N ARG A 101 4.75 12.85 -1.04
CA ARG A 101 5.97 12.05 -0.94
C ARG A 101 7.13 12.88 -1.49
N GLU A 102 8.16 13.09 -0.67
CA GLU A 102 9.44 13.73 -1.06
C GLU A 102 9.26 15.12 -1.72
N GLY A 103 8.21 15.85 -1.34
CA GLY A 103 7.95 17.23 -1.79
C GLY A 103 7.61 17.40 -3.28
N LYS A 104 7.45 16.32 -4.07
CA LYS A 104 7.18 16.42 -5.52
C LYS A 104 6.16 15.44 -6.12
N THR A 105 5.91 14.29 -5.49
CA THR A 105 5.10 13.17 -6.02
C THR A 105 5.01 13.06 -7.55
N ILE A 106 6.01 12.41 -8.16
CA ILE A 106 5.82 11.61 -9.37
C ILE A 106 6.35 10.22 -8.98
N ASN A 107 5.52 9.17 -9.10
CA ASN A 107 5.80 7.76 -8.74
C ASN A 107 5.64 7.38 -7.25
N GLY A 108 4.38 7.22 -6.81
CA GLY A 108 4.11 6.29 -5.70
C GLY A 108 4.68 4.90 -6.05
N VAL A 109 5.28 4.23 -5.07
CA VAL A 109 6.24 3.11 -5.24
C VAL A 109 7.29 3.43 -6.33
N ASN A 110 8.45 3.97 -5.94
CA ASN A 110 9.63 3.93 -6.81
C ASN A 110 9.99 2.46 -7.01
N PHE A 111 9.51 1.89 -8.12
CA PHE A 111 10.12 0.73 -8.73
C PHE A 111 11.38 1.26 -9.41
N ASP A 112 12.45 1.41 -8.64
CA ASP A 112 13.78 1.54 -9.21
C ASP A 112 14.18 0.15 -9.74
N ASP A 113 13.54 -0.29 -10.83
CA ASP A 113 14.21 -1.20 -11.76
C ASP A 113 15.15 -0.34 -12.63
N PRO A 114 16.30 -0.87 -13.08
CA PRO A 114 17.32 -0.11 -13.82
C PRO A 114 16.80 0.59 -15.08
#